data_AF-A0ABD5QIP4-F1
#
_entry.id   AF-A0ABD5QIP4-F1
#
_cell.length_a   1.000
_cell.length_b   1.000
_cell.length_c   1.000
_cell.angle_alpha   90.00
_cell.angle_beta   90.00
_cell.angle_gamma   90.00
#
_symmetry.space_group_name_H-M   'P 1'
#
loop_
_entity.id
_entity.type
_entity.pdbx_description
1 polymer ?
#
loop_
_entity_poly.entity_id
_entity_poly.type
_entity_poly.pdbx_seq_one_letter_code
_entity_poly.pdbx_strand_id
1 'polypeptide(L)'
;MEPVSGPTRRQVALGVATLAAGLAGCLGSLTDDGGHEHEHDDPPWEWGGSYELESGVYTYTYHEGPDPEMDLAFVPAEESDDHGLFHAGETATELFEADDADTVVSDGDAIRPSSETLYRIEFESAGETTIELRVGSDGPYSMFTAHVPDEFDAKLRAPAGDEMAPEATELRSGHDHGNDDHDHENDSHDH
;
A
#
# COMPACT_ATOMS: atom_id res chain seq x y z
N MET A 1 -39.40 -35.66 19.08
CA MET A 1 -38.37 -34.65 18.80
C MET A 1 -37.89 -34.80 17.38
N GLU A 2 -37.53 -33.67 16.79
CA GLU A 2 -37.70 -33.28 15.39
C GLU A 2 -36.64 -33.85 14.44
N PRO A 3 -36.93 -34.00 13.14
CA PRO A 3 -35.93 -34.25 12.11
C PRO A 3 -35.36 -32.93 11.58
N VAL A 4 -34.03 -32.75 11.64
CA VAL A 4 -33.38 -31.55 11.06
C VAL A 4 -32.80 -31.89 9.69
N SER A 5 -33.34 -31.20 8.69
CA SER A 5 -33.03 -31.22 7.26
C SER A 5 -31.54 -31.02 6.94
N GLY A 6 -31.10 -31.70 5.87
CA GLY A 6 -29.74 -31.65 5.33
C GLY A 6 -29.40 -30.38 4.52
N PRO A 7 -28.14 -30.26 4.05
CA PRO A 7 -27.68 -29.11 3.29
C PRO A 7 -28.06 -29.17 1.80
N THR A 8 -28.64 -28.06 1.34
CA THR A 8 -29.07 -27.77 -0.02
C THR A 8 -27.86 -27.52 -0.94
N ARG A 9 -27.64 -28.40 -1.92
CA ARG A 9 -26.73 -28.14 -3.06
C ARG A 9 -27.36 -27.11 -3.98
N ARG A 10 -26.67 -25.99 -4.23
CA ARG A 10 -26.98 -25.07 -5.34
C ARG A 10 -25.95 -25.28 -6.44
N GLN A 11 -26.37 -25.95 -7.52
CA GLN A 11 -25.75 -25.82 -8.83
C GLN A 11 -26.27 -24.53 -9.47
N VAL A 12 -25.39 -23.72 -10.05
CA VAL A 12 -25.76 -22.68 -11.01
C VAL A 12 -24.97 -22.92 -12.29
N ALA A 13 -25.70 -22.78 -13.40
CA ALA A 13 -25.40 -23.32 -14.71
C ALA A 13 -24.50 -22.42 -15.56
N LEU A 14 -23.85 -23.06 -16.53
CA LEU A 14 -23.19 -22.49 -17.71
C LEU A 14 -24.11 -21.54 -18.49
N GLY A 15 -23.53 -20.44 -18.98
CA GLY A 15 -24.04 -19.66 -20.11
C GLY A 15 -22.88 -19.30 -21.04
N VAL A 16 -22.99 -19.65 -22.32
CA VAL A 16 -22.04 -19.37 -23.41
C VAL A 16 -22.79 -18.58 -24.51
N ALA A 17 -22.04 -17.77 -25.28
CA ALA A 17 -22.35 -17.11 -26.57
C ALA A 17 -22.63 -15.59 -26.46
N THR A 18 -22.17 -14.67 -27.35
CA THR A 18 -21.56 -14.75 -28.69
C THR A 18 -20.91 -13.40 -29.08
N LEU A 19 -20.02 -13.43 -30.09
CA LEU A 19 -19.31 -12.30 -30.74
C LEU A 19 -20.21 -11.24 -31.42
N ALA A 20 -19.70 -10.01 -31.56
CA ALA A 20 -19.70 -9.22 -32.81
C ALA A 20 -18.71 -8.03 -32.76
N ALA A 21 -18.23 -7.64 -33.94
CA ALA A 21 -17.05 -6.84 -34.22
C ALA A 21 -17.27 -5.34 -34.40
N GLY A 22 -16.18 -4.58 -34.27
CA GLY A 22 -15.76 -3.63 -35.30
C GLY A 22 -15.65 -2.17 -34.85
N LEU A 23 -14.43 -1.65 -34.81
CA LEU A 23 -14.13 -0.30 -35.24
C LEU A 23 -12.73 -0.26 -35.86
N ALA A 24 -12.70 0.01 -37.17
CA ALA A 24 -11.52 0.50 -37.87
C ALA A 24 -11.41 2.00 -37.60
N GLY A 25 -10.26 2.45 -37.10
CA GLY A 25 -9.90 3.85 -36.94
C GLY A 25 -8.47 4.05 -37.43
N CYS A 26 -8.30 4.96 -38.37
CA CYS A 26 -7.12 5.16 -39.18
C CYS A 26 -5.91 5.71 -38.40
N LEU A 27 -4.72 5.41 -38.94
CA LEU A 27 -3.44 6.02 -38.60
C LEU A 27 -3.50 7.56 -38.61
N GLY A 28 -2.99 8.16 -37.54
CA GLY A 28 -2.50 9.53 -37.48
C GLY A 28 -1.17 9.54 -36.75
N SER A 29 -0.10 9.73 -37.50
CA SER A 29 1.28 9.81 -37.01
C SER A 29 1.61 11.26 -36.63
N LEU A 30 2.64 11.39 -35.78
CA LEU A 30 3.46 12.57 -35.47
C LEU A 30 3.09 13.44 -34.24
N THR A 31 3.97 13.25 -33.23
CA THR A 31 4.68 14.26 -32.42
C THR A 31 3.87 15.09 -31.43
N ASP A 32 4.10 14.82 -30.15
CA ASP A 32 4.72 15.81 -29.26
C ASP A 32 5.46 15.05 -28.13
N ASP A 33 6.79 15.13 -28.17
CA ASP A 33 7.70 14.68 -27.11
C ASP A 33 7.64 15.75 -26.01
N GLY A 34 6.52 15.78 -25.30
CA GLY A 34 6.38 16.46 -24.03
C GLY A 34 6.66 15.44 -22.95
N GLY A 35 7.94 15.18 -22.67
CA GLY A 35 8.35 14.53 -21.44
C GLY A 35 7.87 15.41 -20.29
N HIS A 36 6.64 15.19 -19.84
CA HIS A 36 6.19 15.67 -18.56
C HIS A 36 7.02 14.89 -17.55
N GLU A 37 8.14 15.49 -17.16
CA GLU A 37 8.74 15.26 -15.85
C GLU A 37 7.59 15.55 -14.87
N HIS A 38 6.88 14.50 -14.47
CA HIS A 38 5.94 14.61 -13.38
C HIS A 38 6.81 14.96 -12.17
N GLU A 39 6.84 16.24 -11.81
CA GLU A 39 7.26 16.68 -10.48
C GLU A 39 6.26 16.03 -9.51
N HIS A 40 6.53 14.77 -9.15
CA HIS A 40 5.80 14.08 -8.11
C HIS A 40 6.23 14.75 -6.81
N ASP A 41 5.27 15.38 -6.13
CA ASP A 41 5.41 15.71 -4.72
C ASP A 41 5.87 14.45 -3.97
N ASP A 42 6.74 14.60 -2.99
CA ASP A 42 7.22 13.44 -2.24
C ASP A 42 6.00 12.80 -1.56
N PRO A 43 5.79 11.48 -1.71
CA PRO A 43 4.58 10.87 -1.21
C PRO A 43 4.50 10.97 0.32
N PRO A 44 3.30 10.94 0.90
CA PRO A 44 3.07 11.07 2.34
C PRO A 44 3.52 9.85 3.17
N TRP A 45 4.14 8.85 2.55
CA TRP A 45 4.69 7.65 3.19
C TRP A 45 6.21 7.61 3.07
N GLU A 46 6.91 7.09 4.09
CA GLU A 46 8.38 7.11 4.15
C GLU A 46 9.02 5.81 3.67
N TRP A 47 8.29 4.70 3.72
CA TRP A 47 8.80 3.39 3.33
C TRP A 47 7.77 2.58 2.54
N GLY A 48 8.25 1.88 1.52
CA GLY A 48 7.53 0.87 0.76
C GLY A 48 8.32 -0.42 0.65
N GLY A 49 7.65 -1.57 0.73
CA GLY A 49 8.25 -2.88 0.51
C GLY A 49 7.31 -3.83 -0.22
N SER A 50 7.83 -4.53 -1.21
CA SER A 50 7.10 -5.53 -2.00
C SER A 50 7.42 -6.95 -1.53
N TYR A 51 6.44 -7.84 -1.62
CA TYR A 51 6.54 -9.22 -1.20
C TYR A 51 5.83 -10.13 -2.18
N GLU A 52 6.34 -11.35 -2.36
CA GLU A 52 5.60 -12.44 -3.00
C GLU A 52 4.98 -13.30 -1.87
N LEU A 53 3.65 -13.28 -1.76
CA LEU A 53 2.92 -13.94 -0.66
C LEU A 53 2.00 -15.03 -1.18
N GLU A 54 1.98 -16.16 -0.49
CA GLU A 54 1.00 -17.23 -0.69
C GLU A 54 -0.28 -16.93 0.10
N SER A 55 -1.38 -17.57 -0.27
CA SER A 55 -2.61 -17.49 0.52
C SER A 55 -2.40 -18.01 1.95
N GLY A 56 -2.68 -17.18 2.94
CA GLY A 56 -2.30 -17.48 4.32
C GLY A 56 -2.53 -16.34 5.31
N VAL A 57 -2.09 -16.57 6.54
CA VAL A 57 -2.09 -15.58 7.61
C VAL A 57 -0.65 -15.33 8.03
N TYR A 58 -0.20 -14.11 7.79
CA TYR A 58 1.12 -13.62 8.16
C TYR A 58 1.01 -12.78 9.43
N THR A 59 2.12 -12.64 10.13
CA THR A 59 2.17 -11.86 11.37
C THR A 59 3.12 -10.70 11.17
N TYR A 60 2.64 -9.47 11.36
CA TYR A 60 3.48 -8.29 11.37
C TYR A 60 3.57 -7.75 12.79
N THR A 61 4.75 -7.84 13.38
CA THR A 61 5.01 -7.42 14.75
C THR A 61 5.71 -6.08 14.76
N TYR A 62 5.33 -5.23 15.71
CA TYR A 62 5.94 -3.94 16.00
C TYR A 62 6.34 -3.87 17.47
N HIS A 63 7.37 -3.11 17.77
CA HIS A 63 7.79 -2.74 19.11
C HIS A 63 7.62 -1.22 19.32
N GLU A 64 8.07 -0.74 20.48
CA GLU A 64 8.03 0.67 20.85
C GLU A 64 8.75 1.53 19.79
N GLY A 65 8.05 2.52 19.23
CA GLY A 65 8.58 3.49 18.28
C GLY A 65 8.37 4.94 18.74
N PRO A 66 8.74 5.93 17.89
CA PRO A 66 8.64 7.35 18.23
C PRO A 66 7.19 7.82 18.38
N ASP A 67 6.29 7.26 17.59
CA ASP A 67 4.89 7.64 17.50
C ASP A 67 3.96 6.54 18.04
N PRO A 68 2.87 6.90 18.73
CA PRO A 68 1.93 5.93 19.30
C PRO A 68 1.02 5.28 18.26
N GLU A 69 1.01 5.79 17.03
CA GLU A 69 0.18 5.31 15.93
C GLU A 69 0.87 5.57 14.59
N MET A 70 0.55 4.77 13.57
CA MET A 70 1.13 4.90 12.23
C MET A 70 0.12 4.45 11.16
N ASP A 71 0.08 5.17 10.04
CA ASP A 71 -0.69 4.75 8.86
C ASP A 71 0.06 3.69 8.04
N LEU A 72 -0.71 2.73 7.53
CA LEU A 72 -0.26 1.62 6.71
C LEU A 72 -1.24 1.36 5.56
N ALA A 73 -0.71 1.25 4.35
CA ALA A 73 -1.43 0.72 3.20
C ALA A 73 -0.89 -0.68 2.86
N PHE A 74 -1.78 -1.65 2.66
CA PHE A 74 -1.43 -2.99 2.21
C PHE A 74 -2.15 -3.30 0.90
N VAL A 75 -1.43 -3.22 -0.20
CA VAL A 75 -2.01 -3.11 -1.55
C VAL A 75 -1.64 -4.34 -2.39
N PRO A 76 -2.60 -4.97 -3.10
CA PRO A 76 -2.27 -5.96 -4.13
C PRO A 76 -1.44 -5.32 -5.24
N ALA A 77 -0.37 -5.98 -5.66
CA ALA A 77 0.47 -5.53 -6.76
C ALA A 77 0.30 -6.44 -8.00
N GLU A 78 0.84 -6.03 -9.14
CA GLU A 78 0.95 -6.89 -10.33
C GLU A 78 2.28 -7.64 -10.38
N GLU A 79 3.32 -7.08 -9.78
CA GLU A 79 4.70 -7.59 -9.77
C GLU A 79 5.36 -7.30 -8.40
N SER A 80 6.32 -8.12 -7.98
CA SER A 80 7.06 -7.91 -6.72
C SER A 80 8.35 -7.10 -6.91
N ASP A 81 8.73 -6.74 -8.13
CA ASP A 81 9.92 -5.93 -8.41
C ASP A 81 9.65 -4.41 -8.25
N ASP A 82 10.67 -3.57 -8.46
CA ASP A 82 10.59 -2.10 -8.33
C ASP A 82 9.45 -1.48 -9.15
N HIS A 83 9.13 -2.04 -10.33
CA HIS A 83 8.04 -1.55 -11.18
C HIS A 83 6.67 -1.76 -10.53
N GLY A 84 6.45 -2.94 -9.92
CA GLY A 84 5.21 -3.22 -9.20
C GLY A 84 5.09 -2.42 -7.91
N LEU A 85 6.22 -2.19 -7.23
CA LEU A 85 6.28 -1.32 -6.05
C LEU A 85 5.90 0.13 -6.42
N PHE A 86 6.40 0.65 -7.53
CA PHE A 86 6.07 2.00 -8.03
C PHE A 86 4.56 2.19 -8.26
N HIS A 87 3.93 1.29 -9.04
CA HIS A 87 2.47 1.39 -9.31
C HIS A 87 1.63 1.26 -8.04
N ALA A 88 2.00 0.34 -7.15
CA ALA A 88 1.32 0.21 -5.85
C ALA A 88 1.55 1.45 -4.97
N GLY A 89 2.68 2.13 -5.13
CA GLY A 89 3.01 3.37 -4.44
C GLY A 89 2.12 4.53 -4.86
N GLU A 90 1.74 4.63 -6.15
CA GLU A 90 0.75 5.61 -6.61
C GLU A 90 -0.60 5.41 -5.90
N THR A 91 -1.07 4.15 -5.82
CA THR A 91 -2.30 3.82 -5.06
C THR A 91 -2.16 4.14 -3.58
N ALA A 92 -1.01 3.85 -2.97
CA ALA A 92 -0.77 4.16 -1.56
C ALA A 92 -0.78 5.67 -1.31
N THR A 93 -0.16 6.47 -2.18
CA THR A 93 -0.21 7.94 -2.09
C THR A 93 -1.64 8.44 -2.09
N GLU A 94 -2.48 7.98 -3.02
CA GLU A 94 -3.89 8.37 -3.06
C GLU A 94 -4.65 8.01 -1.77
N LEU A 95 -4.33 6.87 -1.15
CA LEU A 95 -4.93 6.44 0.13
C LEU A 95 -4.50 7.33 1.30
N PHE A 96 -3.22 7.68 1.39
CA PHE A 96 -2.68 8.53 2.46
C PHE A 96 -3.12 10.01 2.31
N GLU A 97 -3.36 10.49 1.10
CA GLU A 97 -3.86 11.84 0.85
C GLU A 97 -5.36 12.01 1.15
N ALA A 98 -6.09 10.90 1.34
CA ALA A 98 -7.45 10.95 1.83
C ALA A 98 -7.46 11.39 3.31
N ASP A 99 -8.19 12.47 3.63
CA ASP A 99 -8.21 13.22 4.90
C ASP A 99 -8.14 12.38 6.21
N ASP A 100 -8.61 11.12 6.23
CA ASP A 100 -8.63 10.24 7.40
C ASP A 100 -8.42 8.77 7.02
N ALA A 101 -7.81 7.99 7.93
CA ALA A 101 -7.70 6.54 7.78
C ALA A 101 -9.08 5.85 7.83
N ASP A 102 -9.30 4.89 6.92
CA ASP A 102 -10.56 4.16 6.81
C ASP A 102 -10.82 3.21 7.98
N THR A 103 -9.76 2.65 8.56
CA THR A 103 -9.87 1.62 9.60
C THR A 103 -8.76 1.73 10.62
N VAL A 104 -9.15 1.80 11.90
CA VAL A 104 -8.22 1.71 13.04
C VAL A 104 -8.00 0.24 13.40
N VAL A 105 -6.75 -0.11 13.67
CA VAL A 105 -6.25 -1.48 13.89
C VAL A 105 -5.45 -1.52 15.18
N SER A 106 -5.76 -2.44 16.09
CA SER A 106 -5.06 -2.60 17.37
C SER A 106 -4.39 -3.99 17.48
N ASP A 107 -3.73 -4.25 18.61
CA ASP A 107 -3.09 -5.55 18.87
C ASP A 107 -4.06 -6.74 18.68
N GLY A 108 -3.61 -7.72 17.91
CA GLY A 108 -4.34 -8.93 17.57
C GLY A 108 -5.38 -8.78 16.46
N ASP A 109 -5.57 -7.58 15.91
CA ASP A 109 -6.47 -7.37 14.78
C ASP A 109 -5.88 -7.89 13.46
N ALA A 110 -6.76 -8.03 12.46
CA ALA A 110 -6.41 -8.55 11.16
C ALA A 110 -6.77 -7.58 10.03
N ILE A 111 -5.81 -7.36 9.14
CA ILE A 111 -5.98 -6.56 7.92
C ILE A 111 -5.95 -7.46 6.68
N ARG A 112 -6.39 -6.92 5.55
CA ARG A 112 -6.44 -7.61 4.26
C ARG A 112 -5.87 -6.70 3.19
N PRO A 113 -5.31 -7.26 2.10
CA PRO A 113 -4.93 -6.45 0.95
C PRO A 113 -6.13 -5.66 0.41
N SER A 114 -5.97 -4.36 0.20
CA SER A 114 -6.98 -3.45 -0.32
C SER A 114 -6.34 -2.30 -1.10
N SER A 115 -6.96 -1.88 -2.19
CA SER A 115 -6.60 -0.66 -2.93
C SER A 115 -7.48 0.53 -2.54
N GLU A 116 -8.32 0.37 -1.50
CA GLU A 116 -9.36 1.32 -1.10
C GLU A 116 -9.36 1.54 0.43
N THR A 117 -8.31 1.13 1.14
CA THR A 117 -8.32 1.16 2.61
C THR A 117 -6.96 1.55 3.14
N LEU A 118 -6.92 2.68 3.83
CA LEU A 118 -5.83 3.07 4.71
C LEU A 118 -6.07 2.54 6.13
N TYR A 119 -5.07 1.90 6.72
CA TYR A 119 -5.13 1.40 8.08
C TYR A 119 -4.34 2.32 9.02
N ARG A 120 -4.94 2.74 10.13
CA ARG A 120 -4.23 3.39 11.25
C ARG A 120 -3.92 2.32 12.30
N ILE A 121 -2.66 1.99 12.50
CA ILE A 121 -2.23 1.09 13.56
C ILE A 121 -2.08 1.90 14.85
N GLU A 122 -2.78 1.51 15.91
CA GLU A 122 -2.55 2.01 17.26
C GLU A 122 -1.63 1.03 17.99
N PHE A 123 -0.44 1.50 18.38
CA PHE A 123 0.53 0.67 19.08
C PHE A 123 0.21 0.56 20.56
N GLU A 124 0.56 -0.58 21.14
CA GLU A 124 0.51 -0.79 22.58
C GLU A 124 1.50 0.16 23.26
N SER A 125 1.08 0.79 24.36
CA SER A 125 1.93 1.72 25.11
C SER A 125 3.20 1.07 25.70
N ALA A 126 3.27 -0.26 25.74
CA ALA A 126 4.45 -1.03 26.10
C ALA A 126 4.34 -2.46 25.57
N GLY A 127 5.44 -3.02 25.07
CA GLY A 127 5.49 -4.41 24.60
C GLY A 127 5.45 -4.52 23.07
N GLU A 128 4.92 -5.62 22.58
CA GLU A 128 4.80 -5.93 21.16
C GLU A 128 3.35 -5.72 20.71
N THR A 129 3.16 -5.06 19.58
CA THR A 129 1.88 -5.00 18.86
C THR A 129 1.93 -5.96 17.69
N THR A 130 0.94 -6.83 17.60
CA THR A 130 0.87 -7.86 16.58
C THR A 130 -0.34 -7.67 15.68
N ILE A 131 -0.14 -7.54 14.37
CA ILE A 131 -1.20 -7.47 13.37
C ILE A 131 -1.18 -8.72 12.48
N GLU A 132 -2.35 -9.32 12.22
CA GLU A 132 -2.50 -10.41 11.26
C GLU A 132 -2.72 -9.88 9.83
N LEU A 133 -1.91 -10.31 8.87
CA LEU A 133 -2.10 -9.99 7.46
C LEU A 133 -2.75 -11.21 6.78
N ARG A 134 -4.02 -11.06 6.37
CA ARG A 134 -4.81 -12.15 5.77
C ARG A 134 -4.79 -12.06 4.25
N VAL A 135 -3.90 -12.85 3.66
CA VAL A 135 -3.72 -12.95 2.20
C VAL A 135 -4.70 -13.98 1.63
N GLY A 136 -5.60 -13.53 0.75
CA GLY A 136 -6.67 -14.36 0.21
C GLY A 136 -6.30 -15.18 -1.03
N SER A 137 -5.27 -14.74 -1.78
CA SER A 137 -4.80 -15.37 -3.01
C SER A 137 -3.29 -15.26 -3.10
N ASP A 138 -2.64 -16.22 -3.74
CA ASP A 138 -1.20 -16.16 -4.00
C ASP A 138 -0.89 -15.03 -4.98
N GLY A 139 0.16 -14.26 -4.75
CA GLY A 139 0.58 -13.19 -5.64
C GLY A 139 1.48 -12.13 -4.99
N PRO A 140 1.79 -11.08 -5.77
CA PRO A 140 2.59 -9.95 -5.31
C PRO A 140 1.73 -8.96 -4.52
N TYR A 141 2.31 -8.45 -3.44
CA TYR A 141 1.69 -7.45 -2.56
C TYR A 141 2.73 -6.43 -2.13
N SER A 142 2.30 -5.18 -1.95
CA SER A 142 3.15 -4.10 -1.47
C SER A 142 2.58 -3.49 -0.19
N MET A 143 3.48 -3.08 0.70
CA MET A 143 3.14 -2.48 1.98
C MET A 143 3.85 -1.14 2.10
N PHE A 144 3.12 -0.11 2.51
CA PHE A 144 3.62 1.25 2.65
C PHE A 144 3.29 1.77 4.04
N THR A 145 4.23 2.47 4.66
CA THR A 145 4.10 2.95 6.04
C THR A 145 4.48 4.42 6.16
N ALA A 146 3.75 5.16 7.02
CA ALA A 146 4.03 6.57 7.29
C ALA A 146 5.45 6.78 7.86
N HIS A 147 5.96 5.80 8.61
CA HIS A 147 7.31 5.78 9.17
C HIS A 147 8.13 4.61 8.67
N VAL A 148 9.45 4.66 8.89
CA VAL A 148 10.35 3.56 8.51
C VAL A 148 10.19 2.39 9.50
N PRO A 149 9.94 1.15 9.03
CA PRO A 149 9.74 -0.03 9.89
C PRO A 149 10.83 -0.29 10.94
N ASP A 150 12.08 0.10 10.63
CA ASP A 150 13.24 -0.07 11.52
C ASP A 150 13.09 0.71 12.84
N GLU A 151 12.38 1.85 12.82
CA GLU A 151 12.11 2.67 14.03
C GLU A 151 11.23 1.95 15.06
N PHE A 152 10.51 0.91 14.62
CA PHE A 152 9.60 0.11 15.43
C PHE A 152 10.10 -1.35 15.58
N ASP A 153 11.34 -1.67 15.16
CA ASP A 153 11.85 -3.05 15.04
C ASP A 153 10.85 -4.00 14.33
N ALA A 154 10.15 -3.46 13.32
CA ALA A 154 9.00 -4.15 12.75
C ALA A 154 9.41 -5.34 11.87
N LYS A 155 8.71 -6.46 12.01
CA LYS A 155 9.07 -7.75 11.39
C LYS A 155 7.86 -8.47 10.80
N LEU A 156 7.87 -8.68 9.50
CA LEU A 156 6.91 -9.55 8.83
C LEU A 156 7.35 -11.01 8.97
N ARG A 157 6.44 -11.88 9.38
CA ARG A 157 6.67 -13.32 9.54
C ARG A 157 5.69 -14.12 8.70
N ALA A 158 6.23 -15.13 8.02
CA ALA A 158 5.47 -16.15 7.31
C ALA A 158 4.57 -16.96 8.27
N PRO A 159 3.55 -17.67 7.76
CA PRO A 159 2.72 -18.57 8.58
C PRO A 159 3.54 -19.64 9.32
N ALA A 160 4.72 -19.99 8.81
CA ALA A 160 5.65 -20.93 9.45
C ALA A 160 6.47 -20.30 10.60
N GLY A 161 6.46 -18.97 10.73
CA GLY A 161 7.16 -18.20 11.75
C GLY A 161 8.49 -17.59 11.30
N ASP A 162 8.97 -17.95 10.10
CA ASP A 162 10.18 -17.38 9.50
C ASP A 162 9.98 -15.89 9.18
N GLU A 163 10.99 -15.08 9.48
CA GLU A 163 11.01 -13.66 9.12
C GLU A 163 11.17 -13.52 7.61
N MET A 164 10.40 -12.60 7.02
CA MET A 164 10.40 -12.31 5.59
C MET A 164 11.07 -10.97 5.33
N ALA A 165 11.95 -10.95 4.34
CA ALA A 165 12.47 -9.72 3.77
C ALA A 165 11.65 -9.35 2.53
N PRO A 166 11.47 -8.05 2.24
CA PRO A 166 10.88 -7.59 0.99
C PRO A 166 11.79 -7.90 -0.21
N GLU A 167 11.18 -8.12 -1.37
CA GLU A 167 11.87 -8.35 -2.65
C GLU A 167 12.44 -7.04 -3.22
N ALA A 168 11.69 -5.95 -3.10
CA ALA A 168 12.14 -4.59 -3.40
C ALA A 168 11.70 -3.63 -2.28
N THR A 169 12.47 -2.57 -2.08
CA THR A 169 12.19 -1.54 -1.07
C THR A 169 12.40 -0.15 -1.63
N GLU A 170 11.54 0.77 -1.23
CA GLU A 170 11.64 2.18 -1.53
C GLU A 170 11.68 2.97 -0.22
N LEU A 171 12.64 3.89 -0.12
CA LEU A 171 12.78 4.81 0.99
C LEU A 171 12.60 6.24 0.47
N ARG A 172 11.72 6.97 1.11
CA ARG A 172 11.49 8.40 0.86
C ARG A 172 12.05 9.18 2.04
N SER A 173 12.67 10.32 1.74
CA SER A 173 13.21 11.15 2.82
C SER A 173 12.05 11.89 3.45
N GLY A 174 11.70 11.53 4.69
CA GLY A 174 10.81 12.33 5.51
C GLY A 174 11.24 13.80 5.50
N HIS A 175 10.40 14.65 4.92
CA HIS A 175 10.46 16.12 4.93
C HIS A 175 11.80 16.71 5.37
N ASP A 176 12.69 17.04 4.42
CA ASP A 176 13.73 18.03 4.67
C ASP A 176 13.02 19.36 4.94
N HIS A 177 12.89 19.72 6.22
CA HIS A 177 12.60 21.09 6.63
C HIS A 177 13.84 21.98 6.36
N GLY A 178 14.19 22.11 5.08
CA GLY A 178 15.22 22.98 4.55
C GLY A 178 14.65 24.35 4.25
N ASN A 179 14.59 25.17 5.29
CA ASN A 179 14.35 26.60 5.29
C ASN A 179 15.02 27.34 4.11
N ASP A 180 14.26 27.80 3.11
CA ASP A 180 14.68 28.93 2.26
C ASP A 180 13.77 30.14 2.51
N ASP A 181 14.15 30.89 3.55
CA ASP A 181 13.89 32.32 3.64
C ASP A 181 14.47 33.01 2.39
N HIS A 182 13.68 33.10 1.32
CA HIS A 182 13.92 34.11 0.28
C HIS A 182 13.50 35.49 0.82
N ASP A 183 14.36 36.04 1.66
CA ASP A 183 14.42 37.46 2.00
C ASP A 183 14.76 38.24 0.72
N HIS A 184 13.73 38.61 -0.04
CA HIS A 184 13.87 39.59 -1.11
C HIS A 184 13.85 40.98 -0.48
N GLU A 185 15.00 41.39 0.05
CA GLU A 185 15.28 42.79 0.31
C GLU A 185 15.07 43.59 -0.98
N ASN A 186 14.10 44.50 -0.91
CA ASN A 186 13.77 45.50 -1.91
C ASN A 186 14.98 46.42 -2.14
N ASP A 187 15.89 46.03 -3.03
CA ASP A 187 16.96 46.90 -3.49
C ASP A 187 16.43 47.86 -4.55
N SER A 188 16.24 49.08 -4.09
CA SER A 188 15.84 50.23 -4.89
C SER A 188 17.06 50.69 -5.69
N HIS A 189 17.10 50.45 -7.00
CA HIS A 189 18.05 51.17 -7.87
C HIS A 189 17.33 51.90 -9.01
N ASP A 190 17.20 53.20 -8.74
CA ASP A 190 17.17 54.35 -9.65
C ASP A 190 17.96 54.12 -10.95
N HIS A 191 17.34 54.47 -12.10
CA HIS A 191 17.89 55.28 -13.20
C HIS A 191 16.81 55.63 -14.24
#